data_AF-A9YT56-F1
#
_entry.id   AF-A9YT56-F1
#
_cell.length_a   1.000
_cell.length_b   1.000
_cell.length_c   1.000
_cell.angle_alpha   90.00
_cell.angle_beta   90.00
_cell.angle_gamma   90.00
#
_symmetry.space_group_name_H-M   'P 1'
#
loop_
_entity.id
_entity.type
_entity.pdbx_description
1 polymer ?
#
loop_
_entity_poly.entity_id
_entity_poly.type
_entity_poly.pdbx_seq_one_letter_code
_entity_poly.pdbx_strand_id
1 'polypeptide(L)' 'EFTSVIPPPKLFKAFVLDADNLIPKIAPQAVKSAEIIEGDGGVGTIKKIHL' A
#
# COMPACT_ATOMS: atom_id res chain seq x y z
N GLU A 1 -15.71 -8.57 7.80
CA GLU A 1 -15.08 -7.57 8.68
C GLU A 1 -13.84 -8.21 9.31
N PHE A 2 -12.74 -7.46 9.46
CA PHE A 2 -11.51 -7.94 10.11
C PHE A 2 -11.12 -6.93 11.20
N THR A 3 -10.87 -7.42 12.42
CA THR A 3 -10.46 -6.57 13.55
C THR A 3 -8.95 -6.47 13.63
N SER A 4 -8.42 -5.26 13.79
CA SER A 4 -6.98 -5.04 14.03
C SER A 4 -6.75 -4.42 15.40
N VAL A 5 -5.68 -4.85 16.07
CA VAL A 5 -5.19 -4.21 17.30
C VAL A 5 -4.49 -2.87 17.01
N ILE A 6 -4.21 -2.57 15.74
CA ILE A 6 -3.55 -1.32 15.32
C ILE A 6 -4.60 -0.20 15.17
N PRO A 7 -4.38 0.99 15.75
CA PRO A 7 -5.30 2.11 15.61
C PRO A 7 -5.65 2.43 14.15
N PRO A 8 -6.92 2.74 13.81
CA PRO A 8 -7.36 2.93 12.44
C PRO A 8 -6.53 3.93 11.61
N PRO A 9 -6.13 5.11 12.13
CA PRO A 9 -5.35 6.06 11.35
C PRO A 9 -3.99 5.51 10.91
N LYS A 10 -3.34 4.72 11.77
CA LYS A 10 -2.04 4.11 11.49
C LYS A 10 -2.19 2.96 10.50
N LEU A 11 -3.22 2.15 10.65
CA LEU A 11 -3.51 1.05 9.73
C LEU A 11 -3.84 1.57 8.32
N PHE A 12 -4.68 2.59 8.23
CA PHE A 12 -5.04 3.21 6.95
C PHE A 12 -3.83 3.83 6.25
N LYS A 13 -2.99 4.55 7.00
CA LYS A 13 -1.75 5.10 6.44
C LYS A 13 -0.84 4.00 5.87
N ALA A 14 -0.64 2.91 6.62
CA ALA A 14 0.27 1.84 6.20
C ALA A 14 -0.25 0.99 5.04
N PHE A 15 -1.54 0.59 5.08
CA PHE A 15 -2.10 -0.39 4.13
C PHE A 15 -2.85 0.24 2.96
N VAL A 16 -3.08 1.56 2.97
CA VAL A 16 -3.76 2.25 1.86
C VAL A 16 -2.85 3.32 1.26
N LEU A 17 -2.35 4.25 2.07
CA LEU A 17 -1.60 5.40 1.56
C LEU A 17 -0.15 5.04 1.18
N ASP A 18 0.52 4.24 2.02
CA ASP A 18 1.95 3.89 1.91
C ASP A 18 2.17 2.41 1.49
N ALA A 19 1.11 1.76 0.97
CA ALA A 19 1.11 0.33 0.71
C ALA A 19 2.12 -0.10 -0.38
N ASP A 20 2.30 0.74 -1.40
CA ASP A 20 3.26 0.55 -2.48
C ASP A 20 4.71 0.52 -2.01
N ASN A 21 5.01 1.18 -0.90
CA ASN A 21 6.33 1.16 -0.28
C ASN A 21 6.45 0.06 0.79
N LEU A 22 5.41 -0.16 1.60
CA LEU A 22 5.47 -1.09 2.73
C LEU A 22 5.20 -2.55 2.35
N ILE A 23 4.22 -2.84 1.51
CA ILE A 23 3.81 -4.22 1.20
C ILE A 23 4.93 -5.01 0.53
N PRO A 24 5.69 -4.48 -0.47
CA PRO A 24 6.81 -5.23 -1.03
C PRO A 24 7.91 -5.57 -0.01
N LYS A 25 8.05 -4.76 1.05
CA LYS A 25 9.04 -4.99 2.11
C LYS A 25 8.55 -6.02 3.14
N ILE A 26 7.26 -6.00 3.46
CA ILE A 26 6.67 -6.84 4.51
C ILE A 26 6.27 -8.22 3.95
N ALA A 27 5.81 -8.27 2.70
CA ALA A 27 5.36 -9.49 2.03
C ALA A 27 5.96 -9.60 0.61
N PRO A 28 7.31 -9.67 0.48
CA PRO A 28 8.01 -9.73 -0.81
C PRO A 28 7.63 -10.94 -1.68
N GLN A 29 7.09 -12.00 -1.07
CA GLN A 29 6.60 -13.19 -1.75
C GLN A 29 5.23 -13.00 -2.44
N ALA A 30 4.49 -11.96 -2.06
CA ALA A 30 3.17 -11.65 -2.61
C ALA A 30 3.20 -10.42 -3.53
N VAL A 31 4.09 -9.47 -3.26
CA VAL A 31 4.30 -8.28 -4.07
C VAL A 31 5.80 -8.03 -4.19
N LYS A 32 6.34 -8.08 -5.41
CA LYS A 32 7.75 -7.78 -5.70
C LYS A 32 8.04 -6.29 -5.68
N SER A 33 7.14 -5.50 -6.28
CA SER A 33 7.28 -4.05 -6.34
C SER A 33 5.94 -3.39 -6.66
N ALA A 34 5.87 -2.09 -6.38
CA ALA A 34 4.78 -1.22 -6.80
C ALA A 34 5.35 0.12 -7.24
N GLU A 35 4.73 0.72 -8.25
CA GLU A 35 5.17 2.01 -8.80
C GLU A 35 3.96 2.86 -9.17
N ILE A 36 4.05 4.17 -8.91
CA ILE A 36 3.08 5.15 -9.40
C ILE A 36 3.40 5.39 -10.88
N ILE A 37 2.41 5.15 -11.75
CA ILE A 37 2.54 5.41 -13.19
C ILE A 37 1.85 6.70 -13.62
N GLU A 38 0.90 7.20 -12.82
CA GLU A 38 0.24 8.49 -13.00
C GLU A 38 -0.22 9.05 -11.64
N GLY A 39 -0.07 10.36 -11.43
CA GLY A 39 -0.45 11.06 -10.20
C GLY A 39 0.70 11.25 -9.20
N ASP A 40 0.36 11.68 -7.98
CA ASP A 40 1.30 12.09 -6.93
C ASP A 40 1.15 11.32 -5.60
N GLY A 41 0.30 10.29 -5.59
CA GLY A 41 -0.07 9.54 -4.38
C GLY A 41 -1.40 9.98 -3.76
N GLY A 42 -1.99 11.08 -4.23
CA GLY A 42 -3.32 11.54 -3.87
C GLY A 42 -4.47 10.88 -4.65
N VAL A 43 -5.66 11.48 -4.57
CA VAL A 43 -6.85 11.00 -5.28
C VAL A 43 -6.62 11.00 -6.79
N GLY A 44 -6.97 9.90 -7.45
CA GLY A 44 -6.77 9.72 -8.90
C GLY A 44 -5.44 9.07 -9.29
N THR A 45 -4.54 8.81 -8.34
CA THR A 45 -3.27 8.12 -8.61
C THR A 45 -3.47 6.70 -9.13
N ILE A 46 -2.74 6.34 -10.18
CA ILE A 46 -2.70 4.98 -10.73
C ILE A 46 -1.39 4.31 -10.33
N LYS A 47 -1.49 3.16 -9.66
CA LYS A 47 -0.35 2.34 -9.22
C LYS A 47 -0.32 1.01 -9.96
N LYS A 48 0.85 0.65 -10.50
CA LYS A 48 1.11 -0.67 -11.07
C LYS A 48 1.72 -1.58 -10.01
N ILE A 49 1.11 -2.74 -9.79
CA ILE A 49 1.57 -3.73 -8.82
C ILE A 49 2.20 -4.91 -9.55
N HIS A 50 3.42 -5.27 -9.19
CA HIS A 50 4.12 -6.45 -9.70
C HIS A 50 4.09 -7.52 -8.61
N LEU A 51 3.39 -8.63 -8.87
CA LEU A 51 3.28 -9.79 -7.97
C LEU A 51 4.53 -10.66 -8.03
#